data_AF-A0A2D5EQ68-F1
#
_entry.id   AF-A0A2D5EQ68-F1
#
_cell.length_a   1.000
_cell.length_b   1.000
_cell.length_c   1.000
_cell.angle_alpha   90.00
_cell.angle_beta   90.00
_cell.angle_gamma   90.00
#
_symmetry.space_group_name_H-M   'P 1'
#
loop_
_entity.id
_entity.type
_entity.pdbx_description
1 polymer ?
#
loop_
_entity_poly.entity_id
_entity_poly.type
_entity_poly.pdbx_seq_one_letter_code
_entity_poly.pdbx_strand_id
1 'polypeptide(L)'
;MEGVMRGIQGTVGLLMLMLAACGGGREAAWDTTSNDEAQEGTQVSTEERQTVLEQANEAWAGRDEEANVRRAIELYTQATQADRSDYDAWVMLSRSQYFLADCHLRFDESKQEEFLQSFEQGTRAAENALIANNSDFAERMRAGTRIEEALDVLDASAVPALYWRASNLGKWASADGFATLLSYKDEIRAVMGACLELDQEYYYYGPDRYFGVFYGRAPSFAGGDTDRSREHFETSLREHPNYFATHVLMAQDYAVKAQDRATFDEHINFVLQGDPEAGGPEIAPENRCEVRKARLLQEEADSLFE
;
A
#
# COMPACT_ATOMS: atom_id res chain seq x y z
N MET A 1 64.04 38.38 1.38
CA MET A 1 63.56 38.15 0.00
C MET A 1 63.78 36.67 -0.27
N GLU A 2 62.69 35.90 -0.14
CA GLU A 2 62.05 35.16 -1.26
C GLU A 2 62.71 33.77 -1.39
N GLY A 3 62.04 32.62 -1.36
CA GLY A 3 60.64 32.25 -1.15
C GLY A 3 60.64 30.72 -1.03
N VAL A 4 59.90 30.16 -0.07
CA VAL A 4 59.80 28.71 0.14
C VAL A 4 58.46 28.23 -0.41
N MET A 5 58.52 27.36 -1.41
CA MET A 5 57.40 26.68 -2.05
C MET A 5 56.52 25.93 -1.04
N ARG A 6 55.23 26.27 -0.98
CA ARG A 6 54.18 25.41 -0.40
C ARG A 6 53.66 24.48 -1.49
N GLY A 7 53.89 23.18 -1.33
CA GLY A 7 53.20 22.15 -2.10
C GLY A 7 51.75 22.04 -1.63
N ILE A 8 50.81 22.31 -2.54
CA ILE A 8 49.38 22.03 -2.35
C ILE A 8 49.16 20.58 -2.80
N GLN A 9 48.95 19.66 -1.86
CA GLN A 9 48.39 18.35 -2.18
C GLN A 9 46.88 18.55 -2.42
N GLY A 10 46.49 18.61 -3.69
CA GLY A 10 45.10 18.56 -4.09
C GLY A 10 44.61 17.12 -4.00
N THR A 11 43.75 16.84 -3.03
CA THR A 11 42.97 15.61 -2.96
C THR A 11 41.98 15.64 -4.13
N VAL A 12 42.24 14.83 -5.15
CA VAL A 12 41.30 14.58 -6.25
C VAL A 12 40.16 13.75 -5.68
N GLY A 13 39.08 14.40 -5.27
CA GLY A 13 37.82 13.75 -4.95
C GLY A 13 37.25 13.13 -6.23
N LEU A 14 37.34 11.81 -6.32
CA LEU A 14 36.73 11.03 -7.40
C LEU A 14 35.21 11.07 -7.20
N LEU A 15 34.55 12.03 -7.85
CA LEU A 15 33.09 12.11 -7.91
C LEU A 15 32.61 10.93 -8.76
N MET A 16 32.23 9.81 -8.11
CA MET A 16 31.55 8.72 -8.77
C MET A 16 30.15 9.21 -9.19
N LEU A 17 30.03 9.58 -10.46
CA LEU A 17 28.76 9.72 -11.14
C LEU A 17 28.08 8.34 -11.15
N MET A 18 27.13 8.16 -10.24
CA MET A 18 26.16 7.08 -10.30
C MET A 18 25.39 7.22 -11.61
N LEU A 19 25.72 6.35 -12.58
CA LEU A 19 24.93 6.19 -13.78
C LEU A 19 23.60 5.59 -13.36
N ALA A 20 22.56 6.42 -13.25
CA ALA A 20 21.19 5.96 -13.20
C ALA A 20 20.95 5.10 -14.44
N ALA A 21 20.94 3.78 -14.24
CA ALA A 21 20.55 2.85 -15.27
C ALA A 21 19.05 3.08 -15.50
N CYS A 22 18.70 3.66 -16.64
CA CYS A 22 17.33 3.72 -17.14
C CYS A 22 16.87 2.30 -17.53
N GLY A 23 16.64 1.44 -16.54
CA GLY A 23 15.73 0.31 -16.63
C GLY A 23 14.47 0.71 -15.87
N GLY A 24 13.31 0.75 -16.53
CA GLY A 24 12.05 1.21 -15.96
C GLY A 24 11.45 0.27 -14.91
N GLY A 25 12.24 -0.11 -13.92
CA GLY A 25 11.81 -0.83 -12.73
C GLY A 25 11.71 0.11 -11.55
N ARG A 26 10.74 -0.16 -10.68
CA ARG A 26 10.61 0.45 -9.37
C ARG A 26 11.88 0.23 -8.55
N GLU A 27 12.35 1.23 -7.81
CA GLU A 27 13.48 1.11 -6.88
C GLU A 27 12.96 0.70 -5.50
N ALA A 28 13.28 -0.51 -5.05
CA ALA A 28 12.80 -1.01 -3.77
C ALA A 28 13.58 -0.42 -2.60
N ALA A 29 12.96 -0.37 -1.41
CA ALA A 29 13.62 0.24 -0.24
C ALA A 29 14.92 -0.48 0.15
N TRP A 30 14.98 -1.80 -0.01
CA TRP A 30 16.18 -2.61 0.25
C TRP A 30 17.30 -2.42 -0.78
N ASP A 31 17.02 -1.81 -1.94
CA ASP A 31 18.07 -1.47 -2.91
C ASP A 31 18.87 -0.23 -2.47
N THR A 32 18.24 0.66 -1.69
CA THR A 32 18.83 1.93 -1.23
C THR A 32 19.27 1.93 0.23
N THR A 33 18.79 0.98 1.04
CA THR A 33 19.06 0.99 2.49
C THR A 33 20.38 0.28 2.81
N SER A 34 21.44 1.05 3.08
CA SER A 34 22.73 0.50 3.52
C SER A 34 22.68 -0.02 4.98
N ASN A 35 23.60 -0.92 5.35
CA ASN A 35 23.69 -1.44 6.72
C ASN A 35 24.05 -0.37 7.76
N ASP A 36 24.72 0.71 7.36
CA ASP A 36 25.17 1.78 8.26
C ASP A 36 24.05 2.79 8.55
N GLU A 37 23.12 3.00 7.60
CA GLU A 37 21.98 3.93 7.76
C GLU A 37 20.85 3.38 8.63
N ALA A 38 20.82 2.06 8.89
CA ALA A 38 19.85 1.45 9.79
C ALA A 38 20.03 1.88 11.26
N GLN A 39 21.14 2.54 11.61
CA GLN A 39 21.48 2.92 12.99
C GLN A 39 21.77 4.41 13.23
N GLU A 40 21.85 5.26 12.19
CA GLU A 40 22.10 6.70 12.35
C GLU A 40 20.81 7.52 12.18
N GLY A 41 19.90 7.41 13.17
CA GLY A 41 18.86 8.40 13.38
C GLY A 41 19.44 9.68 14.00
N THR A 42 18.91 10.84 13.64
CA THR A 42 19.20 12.07 14.43
C THR A 42 18.78 11.78 15.88
N GLN A 43 19.62 12.14 16.85
CA GLN A 43 19.37 11.89 18.28
C GLN A 43 18.19 12.75 18.78
N VAL A 44 16.97 12.40 18.38
CA VAL A 44 15.71 12.95 18.86
C VAL A 44 15.42 12.26 20.19
N SER A 45 14.99 13.00 21.20
CA SER A 45 14.65 12.38 22.48
C SER A 45 13.43 11.45 22.31
N THR A 46 13.37 10.39 23.11
CA THR A 46 12.23 9.46 23.10
C THR A 46 10.90 10.18 23.37
N GLU A 47 10.91 11.24 24.19
CA GLU A 47 9.73 12.07 24.49
C GLU A 47 9.26 12.89 23.28
N GLU A 48 10.18 13.49 22.53
CA GLU A 48 9.86 14.22 21.29
C GLU A 48 9.28 13.28 20.24
N ARG A 49 9.87 12.08 20.06
CA ARG A 49 9.35 11.08 19.12
C ARG A 49 7.94 10.63 19.50
N GLN A 50 7.70 10.36 20.78
CA GLN A 50 6.37 9.98 21.27
C GLN A 50 5.33 11.07 20.98
N THR A 51 5.71 12.34 21.19
CA THR A 51 4.85 13.48 20.88
C THR A 51 4.53 13.56 19.38
N VAL A 52 5.52 13.32 18.51
CA VAL A 52 5.33 13.27 17.05
C VAL A 52 4.35 12.16 16.66
N LEU A 53 4.49 10.97 17.24
CA LEU A 53 3.59 9.83 16.98
C LEU A 53 2.15 10.10 17.45
N GLU A 54 1.98 10.73 18.61
CA GLU A 54 0.65 11.13 19.10
C GLU A 54 -0.04 12.12 18.16
N GLN A 55 0.70 13.12 17.67
CA GLN A 55 0.20 14.06 16.66
C GLN A 55 -0.11 13.36 15.33
N ALA A 56 0.69 12.37 14.93
CA ALA A 56 0.48 11.60 13.70
C ALA A 56 -0.83 10.81 13.78
N ASN A 57 -1.07 10.16 14.93
CA ASN A 57 -2.28 9.41 15.22
C ASN A 57 -3.51 10.32 15.29
N GLU A 58 -3.40 11.51 15.89
CA GLU A 58 -4.48 12.49 15.93
C GLU A 58 -4.84 12.99 14.52
N ALA A 59 -3.84 13.33 13.71
CA ALA A 59 -4.05 13.71 12.31
C ALA A 59 -4.68 12.56 11.51
N TRP A 60 -4.21 11.32 11.71
CA TRP A 60 -4.77 10.13 11.06
C TRP A 60 -6.23 9.85 11.45
N ALA A 61 -6.63 10.14 12.69
CA ALA A 61 -8.01 10.01 13.11
C ALA A 61 -8.94 10.95 12.31
N GLY A 62 -8.44 12.09 11.85
CA GLY A 62 -9.16 13.05 11.01
C GLY A 62 -9.00 12.86 9.49
N ARG A 63 -8.63 11.66 9.03
CA ARG A 63 -8.23 11.37 7.63
C ARG A 63 -9.27 11.64 6.53
N ASP A 64 -10.53 11.90 6.87
CA ASP A 64 -11.53 12.37 5.90
C ASP A 64 -11.16 13.69 5.23
N GLU A 65 -10.30 14.47 5.88
CA GLU A 65 -9.77 15.70 5.31
C GLU A 65 -8.39 15.42 4.71
N GLU A 66 -8.19 15.76 3.42
CA GLU A 66 -6.92 15.53 2.71
C GLU A 66 -5.73 16.14 3.48
N ALA A 67 -5.93 17.34 4.06
CA ALA A 67 -4.91 18.04 4.85
C ALA A 67 -4.45 17.24 6.08
N ASN A 68 -5.35 16.52 6.74
CA ASN A 68 -5.04 15.72 7.90
C ASN A 68 -4.24 14.46 7.51
N VAL A 69 -4.57 13.82 6.39
CA VAL A 69 -3.78 12.68 5.87
C VAL A 69 -2.36 13.11 5.52
N ARG A 70 -2.22 14.25 4.86
CA ARG A 70 -0.90 14.83 4.53
C ARG A 70 -0.09 15.14 5.80
N ARG A 71 -0.75 15.68 6.83
CA ARG A 71 -0.12 15.93 8.12
C ARG A 71 0.32 14.63 8.81
N ALA A 72 -0.51 13.59 8.77
CA ALA A 72 -0.16 12.27 9.28
C ALA A 72 1.06 11.68 8.55
N ILE A 73 1.08 11.74 7.21
CA ILE A 73 2.23 11.30 6.38
C ILE A 73 3.51 12.03 6.78
N GLU A 74 3.45 13.36 6.91
CA GLU A 74 4.59 14.18 7.31
C GLU A 74 5.14 13.75 8.68
N LEU A 75 4.25 13.54 9.66
CA LEU A 75 4.62 13.19 11.02
C LEU A 75 5.13 11.75 11.15
N TYR A 76 4.49 10.77 10.49
CA TYR A 76 5.03 9.41 10.45
C TYR A 76 6.39 9.36 9.75
N THR A 77 6.59 10.16 8.69
CA THR A 77 7.91 10.29 8.04
C THR A 77 8.95 10.84 9.00
N GLN A 78 8.62 11.86 9.80
CA GLN A 78 9.52 12.37 10.84
C GLN A 78 9.84 11.30 11.90
N ALA A 79 8.83 10.56 12.36
CA ALA A 79 9.02 9.50 13.35
C ALA A 79 9.95 8.40 12.83
N THR A 80 9.77 7.95 11.58
CA THR A 80 10.59 6.89 11.00
C THR A 80 11.98 7.33 10.58
N GLN A 81 12.19 8.63 10.31
CA GLN A 81 13.53 9.20 10.15
C GLN A 81 14.28 9.32 11.48
N ALA A 82 13.55 9.55 12.58
CA ALA A 82 14.14 9.58 13.92
C ALA A 82 14.48 8.18 14.44
N ASP A 83 13.63 7.18 14.16
CA ASP A 83 13.86 5.78 14.50
C ASP A 83 13.45 4.88 13.33
N ARG A 84 14.43 4.42 12.56
CA ARG A 84 14.17 3.54 11.40
C ARG A 84 13.72 2.14 11.80
N SER A 85 13.88 1.75 13.07
CA SER A 85 13.43 0.45 13.59
C SER A 85 11.96 0.45 14.02
N ASP A 86 11.28 1.60 13.99
CA ASP A 86 9.87 1.73 14.36
C ASP A 86 8.96 1.13 13.27
N TYR A 87 8.69 -0.17 13.42
CA TYR A 87 7.83 -0.94 12.52
C TYR A 87 6.44 -0.32 12.34
N ASP A 88 5.78 0.04 13.44
CA ASP A 88 4.39 0.51 13.42
C ASP A 88 4.28 1.86 12.71
N ALA A 89 5.24 2.76 12.93
CA ALA A 89 5.28 4.04 12.23
C ALA A 89 5.46 3.87 10.71
N TRP A 90 6.26 2.90 10.26
CA TRP A 90 6.40 2.58 8.84
C TRP A 90 5.12 1.99 8.24
N VAL A 91 4.44 1.09 8.96
CA VAL A 91 3.14 0.53 8.55
C VAL A 91 2.10 1.64 8.42
N MET A 92 2.03 2.53 9.39
CA MET A 92 1.10 3.65 9.36
C MET A 92 1.42 4.67 8.25
N LEU A 93 2.69 4.91 7.96
CA LEU A 93 3.09 5.70 6.80
C LEU A 93 2.60 5.05 5.50
N SER A 94 2.77 3.74 5.34
CA SER A 94 2.30 3.00 4.17
C SER A 94 0.78 3.06 3.99
N ARG A 95 0.02 2.84 5.08
CA ARG A 95 -1.44 2.96 5.10
C ARG A 95 -1.90 4.37 4.78
N SER A 96 -1.21 5.39 5.31
CA SER A 96 -1.56 6.79 5.08
C SER A 96 -1.39 7.20 3.63
N GLN A 97 -0.30 6.75 3.01
CA GLN A 97 -0.04 6.96 1.58
C GLN A 97 -1.10 6.28 0.70
N TYR A 98 -1.46 5.04 1.01
CA TYR A 98 -2.53 4.33 0.31
C TYR A 98 -3.85 5.10 0.41
N PHE A 99 -4.22 5.55 1.61
CA PHE A 99 -5.47 6.26 1.84
C PHE A 99 -5.49 7.61 1.11
N LEU A 100 -4.40 8.38 1.13
CA LEU A 100 -4.29 9.62 0.35
C LEU A 100 -4.59 9.35 -1.13
N ALA A 101 -3.92 8.36 -1.72
CA ALA A 101 -4.10 8.02 -3.12
C ALA A 101 -5.53 7.56 -3.42
N ASP A 102 -6.04 6.56 -2.69
CA ASP A 102 -7.29 5.88 -3.02
C ASP A 102 -8.54 6.68 -2.63
N CYS A 103 -8.46 7.55 -1.61
CA CYS A 103 -9.59 8.28 -1.05
C CYS A 103 -9.59 9.79 -1.27
N HIS A 104 -8.47 10.39 -1.68
CA HIS A 104 -8.40 11.81 -2.00
C HIS A 104 -7.99 12.08 -3.44
N LEU A 105 -6.88 11.48 -3.89
CA LEU A 105 -6.29 11.81 -5.21
C LEU A 105 -7.02 11.14 -6.38
N ARG A 106 -7.56 9.93 -6.20
CA ARG A 106 -8.29 9.15 -7.23
C ARG A 106 -9.36 9.93 -7.99
N PHE A 107 -9.98 10.92 -7.35
CA PHE A 107 -11.14 11.64 -7.87
C PHE A 107 -10.78 12.86 -8.72
N ASP A 108 -9.49 13.11 -8.94
CA ASP A 108 -8.99 14.25 -9.70
C ASP A 108 -7.89 13.78 -10.67
N GLU A 109 -8.24 13.67 -11.95
CA GLU A 109 -7.31 13.23 -13.00
C GLU A 109 -6.07 14.14 -13.11
N SER A 110 -6.17 15.41 -12.70
CA SER A 110 -5.03 16.32 -12.70
C SER A 110 -3.96 15.95 -11.66
N LYS A 111 -4.29 15.10 -10.69
CA LYS A 111 -3.39 14.59 -9.65
C LYS A 111 -2.78 13.22 -9.97
N GLN A 112 -2.87 12.73 -11.22
CA GLN A 112 -2.42 11.39 -11.60
C GLN A 112 -0.96 11.08 -11.22
N GLU A 113 -0.05 12.04 -11.39
CA GLU A 113 1.36 11.86 -11.01
C GLU A 113 1.51 11.66 -9.50
N GLU A 114 0.84 12.50 -8.70
CA GLU A 114 0.85 12.41 -7.25
C GLU A 114 0.18 11.13 -6.75
N PHE A 115 -0.89 10.70 -7.42
CA PHE A 115 -1.60 9.45 -7.13
C PHE A 115 -0.68 8.23 -7.28
N LEU A 116 0.06 8.14 -8.39
CA LEU A 116 1.06 7.09 -8.61
C LEU A 116 2.20 7.20 -7.58
N GLN A 117 2.70 8.41 -7.34
CA GLN A 117 3.79 8.62 -6.40
C GLN A 117 3.42 8.24 -4.96
N SER A 118 2.17 8.48 -4.55
CA SER A 118 1.68 8.12 -3.22
C SER A 118 1.68 6.60 -3.01
N PHE A 119 1.17 5.82 -3.97
CA PHE A 119 1.27 4.34 -3.88
C PHE A 119 2.73 3.85 -3.91
N GLU A 120 3.61 4.50 -4.68
CA GLU A 120 5.03 4.15 -4.67
C GLU A 120 5.66 4.38 -3.30
N GLN A 121 5.43 5.56 -2.70
CA GLN A 121 5.90 5.88 -1.36
C GLN A 121 5.31 4.95 -0.31
N GLY A 122 4.03 4.57 -0.46
CA GLY A 122 3.38 3.59 0.39
C GLY A 122 4.03 2.21 0.29
N THR A 123 4.37 1.76 -0.92
CA THR A 123 5.10 0.51 -1.13
C THR A 123 6.46 0.55 -0.43
N ARG A 124 7.26 1.62 -0.65
CA ARG A 124 8.58 1.79 -0.02
C ARG A 124 8.50 1.87 1.50
N ALA A 125 7.48 2.51 2.07
CA ALA A 125 7.28 2.57 3.51
C ALA A 125 7.05 1.18 4.11
N ALA A 126 6.20 0.35 3.49
CA ALA A 126 5.97 -1.01 3.93
C ALA A 126 7.20 -1.91 3.77
N GLU A 127 8.03 -1.67 2.75
CA GLU A 127 9.31 -2.38 2.61
C GLU A 127 10.31 -2.03 3.73
N ASN A 128 10.36 -0.76 4.15
CA ASN A 128 11.12 -0.39 5.35
C ASN A 128 10.57 -1.04 6.62
N ALA A 129 9.24 -1.16 6.74
CA ALA A 129 8.63 -1.90 7.86
C ALA A 129 9.10 -3.36 7.87
N LEU A 130 9.12 -4.05 6.72
CA LEU A 130 9.60 -5.44 6.63
C LEU A 130 11.09 -5.56 6.99
N ILE A 131 11.92 -4.61 6.56
CA ILE A 131 13.34 -4.54 6.93
C ILE A 131 13.51 -4.37 8.45
N ALA A 132 12.69 -3.52 9.08
CA ALA A 132 12.72 -3.29 10.52
C ALA A 132 12.17 -4.49 11.33
N ASN A 133 11.21 -5.23 10.76
CA ASN A 133 10.56 -6.36 11.42
C ASN A 133 11.47 -7.58 11.55
N ASN A 134 12.23 -7.92 10.49
CA ASN A 134 12.99 -9.17 10.46
C ASN A 134 14.34 -9.01 9.74
N SER A 135 15.44 -9.23 10.47
CA SER A 135 16.79 -9.06 9.94
C SER A 135 17.21 -10.12 8.92
N ASP A 136 16.73 -11.38 9.03
CA ASP A 136 17.00 -12.42 8.02
C ASP A 136 16.29 -12.06 6.71
N PHE A 137 15.03 -11.64 6.78
CA PHE A 137 14.30 -11.10 5.63
C PHE A 137 15.08 -9.94 4.99
N ALA A 138 15.51 -8.97 5.80
CA ALA A 138 16.29 -7.82 5.31
C ALA A 138 17.61 -8.23 4.65
N GLU A 139 18.33 -9.20 5.20
CA GLU A 139 19.57 -9.72 4.61
C GLU A 139 19.31 -10.40 3.26
N ARG A 140 18.27 -11.25 3.17
CA ARG A 140 17.86 -11.92 1.92
C ARG A 140 17.48 -10.92 0.85
N MET A 141 16.66 -9.91 1.16
CA MET A 141 16.26 -8.90 0.18
C MET A 141 17.46 -8.10 -0.35
N ARG A 142 18.39 -7.69 0.53
CA ARG A 142 19.64 -7.02 0.10
C ARG A 142 20.55 -7.93 -0.74
N ALA A 143 20.49 -9.24 -0.53
CA ALA A 143 21.20 -10.22 -1.34
C ALA A 143 20.56 -10.46 -2.72
N GLY A 144 19.43 -9.80 -3.02
CA GLY A 144 18.69 -9.96 -4.28
C GLY A 144 17.77 -11.19 -4.30
N THR A 145 17.48 -11.78 -3.13
CA THR A 145 16.45 -12.83 -3.03
C THR A 145 15.11 -12.25 -3.45
N ARG A 146 14.35 -13.03 -4.23
CA ARG A 146 12.98 -12.70 -4.58
C ARG A 146 12.12 -12.70 -3.32
N ILE A 147 11.22 -11.72 -3.18
CA ILE A 147 10.40 -11.62 -1.96
C ILE A 147 9.60 -12.90 -1.72
N GLU A 148 9.09 -13.56 -2.77
CA GLU A 148 8.35 -14.81 -2.66
C GLU A 148 9.15 -15.94 -1.99
N GLU A 149 10.47 -15.92 -2.14
CA GLU A 149 11.41 -16.89 -1.54
C GLU A 149 11.87 -16.49 -0.14
N ALA A 150 11.54 -15.27 0.31
CA ALA A 150 11.87 -14.76 1.63
C ALA A 150 10.65 -14.71 2.57
N LEU A 151 9.45 -15.05 2.10
CA LEU A 151 8.25 -15.07 2.95
C LEU A 151 8.32 -16.13 4.06
N ASP A 152 9.14 -17.17 3.90
CA ASP A 152 9.29 -18.30 4.82
C ASP A 152 9.86 -17.92 6.20
N VAL A 153 10.53 -16.77 6.30
CA VAL A 153 11.12 -16.28 7.55
C VAL A 153 10.22 -15.31 8.31
N LEU A 154 9.08 -14.94 7.73
CA LEU A 154 8.13 -14.00 8.30
C LEU A 154 7.02 -14.75 9.05
N ASP A 155 6.42 -14.06 10.03
CA ASP A 155 5.27 -14.53 10.78
C ASP A 155 4.13 -13.51 10.76
N ALA A 156 3.08 -13.76 11.55
CA ALA A 156 1.90 -12.90 11.62
C ALA A 156 2.22 -11.43 11.96
N SER A 157 3.34 -11.14 12.64
CA SER A 157 3.74 -9.77 12.95
C SER A 157 4.11 -8.95 11.70
N ALA A 158 4.45 -9.61 10.57
CA ALA A 158 4.79 -8.95 9.33
C ALA A 158 3.56 -8.64 8.44
N VAL A 159 2.40 -9.25 8.72
CA VAL A 159 1.20 -9.16 7.88
C VAL A 159 0.78 -7.72 7.60
N PRO A 160 0.78 -6.77 8.56
CA PRO A 160 0.43 -5.39 8.26
C PRO A 160 1.28 -4.78 7.14
N ALA A 161 2.60 -4.95 7.21
CA ALA A 161 3.53 -4.48 6.19
C ALA A 161 3.36 -5.23 4.85
N LEU A 162 3.22 -6.56 4.86
CA LEU A 162 3.01 -7.35 3.65
C LEU A 162 1.73 -6.92 2.92
N TYR A 163 0.62 -6.78 3.65
CA TYR A 163 -0.66 -6.37 3.09
C TYR A 163 -0.60 -4.98 2.48
N TRP A 164 -0.06 -4.00 3.21
CA TRP A 164 0.01 -2.63 2.70
C TRP A 164 1.00 -2.48 1.55
N ARG A 165 2.12 -3.25 1.55
CA ARG A 165 3.04 -3.31 0.41
C ARG A 165 2.32 -3.81 -0.85
N ALA A 166 1.69 -4.98 -0.77
CA ALA A 166 1.02 -5.58 -1.92
C ALA A 166 -0.19 -4.75 -2.39
N SER A 167 -0.91 -4.12 -1.47
CA SER A 167 -2.04 -3.24 -1.80
C SER A 167 -1.60 -1.99 -2.56
N ASN A 168 -0.55 -1.31 -2.09
CA ASN A 168 0.03 -0.15 -2.76
C ASN A 168 0.61 -0.54 -4.14
N LEU A 169 1.45 -1.58 -4.19
CA LEU A 169 2.08 -2.04 -5.43
C LEU A 169 1.03 -2.45 -6.48
N GLY A 170 -0.02 -3.17 -6.06
CA GLY A 170 -1.09 -3.59 -6.96
C GLY A 170 -1.90 -2.43 -7.52
N LYS A 171 -2.20 -1.40 -6.71
CA LYS A 171 -2.90 -0.19 -7.18
C LYS A 171 -2.02 0.65 -8.10
N TRP A 172 -0.74 0.84 -7.75
CA TRP A 172 0.23 1.50 -8.62
C TRP A 172 0.37 0.79 -9.96
N ALA A 173 0.64 -0.52 -9.96
CA ALA A 173 0.84 -1.29 -11.18
C ALA A 173 -0.41 -1.33 -12.06
N SER A 174 -1.61 -1.39 -11.46
CA SER A 174 -2.88 -1.30 -12.19
C SER A 174 -3.06 0.07 -12.87
N ALA A 175 -2.65 1.15 -12.21
CA ALA A 175 -2.78 2.51 -12.70
C ALA A 175 -1.71 2.88 -13.75
N ASP A 176 -0.51 2.30 -13.64
CA ASP A 176 0.55 2.44 -14.63
C ASP A 176 0.20 1.71 -15.93
N GLY A 177 -0.33 0.49 -15.83
CA GLY A 177 -0.95 -0.20 -16.95
C GLY A 177 -0.94 -1.73 -16.86
N PHE A 178 -1.68 -2.37 -17.76
CA PHE A 178 -1.88 -3.82 -17.74
C PHE A 178 -0.59 -4.64 -17.83
N ALA A 179 0.40 -4.17 -18.61
CA ALA A 179 1.69 -4.85 -18.74
C ALA A 179 2.45 -4.88 -17.41
N THR A 180 2.49 -3.74 -16.70
CA THR A 180 3.11 -3.59 -15.38
C THR A 180 2.37 -4.41 -14.32
N LEU A 181 1.03 -4.39 -14.33
CA LEU A 181 0.24 -5.26 -13.46
C LEU A 181 0.59 -6.75 -13.67
N LEU A 182 0.75 -7.19 -14.93
CA LEU A 182 1.09 -8.57 -15.23
C LEU A 182 2.50 -8.94 -14.76
N SER A 183 3.48 -8.02 -14.80
CA SER A 183 4.84 -8.29 -14.34
C SER A 183 4.95 -8.47 -12.82
N TYR A 184 4.10 -7.80 -12.04
CA TYR A 184 4.08 -7.93 -10.57
C TYR A 184 3.05 -8.94 -10.05
N LYS A 185 2.21 -9.52 -10.93
CA LYS A 185 1.07 -10.35 -10.54
C LYS A 185 1.44 -11.49 -9.60
N ASP A 186 2.47 -12.27 -9.95
CA ASP A 186 2.84 -13.46 -9.18
C ASP A 186 3.44 -13.08 -7.81
N GLU A 187 4.21 -11.99 -7.78
CA GLU A 187 4.76 -11.41 -6.55
C GLU A 187 3.64 -10.95 -5.59
N ILE A 188 2.71 -10.12 -6.09
CA ILE A 188 1.58 -9.61 -5.29
C ILE A 188 0.72 -10.77 -4.79
N ARG A 189 0.47 -11.76 -5.66
CA ARG A 189 -0.32 -12.95 -5.30
C ARG A 189 0.36 -13.76 -4.20
N ALA A 190 1.68 -13.96 -4.26
CA ALA A 190 2.42 -14.69 -3.24
C ALA A 190 2.37 -13.95 -1.89
N VAL A 191 2.61 -12.64 -1.90
CA VAL A 191 2.57 -11.80 -0.68
C VAL A 191 1.18 -11.79 -0.04
N MET A 192 0.12 -11.64 -0.84
CA MET A 192 -1.25 -11.70 -0.33
C MET A 192 -1.66 -13.11 0.10
N GLY A 193 -1.11 -14.14 -0.53
CA GLY A 193 -1.23 -15.53 -0.08
C GLY A 193 -0.63 -15.73 1.32
N ALA A 194 0.57 -15.20 1.57
CA ALA A 194 1.15 -15.22 2.91
C ALA A 194 0.31 -14.45 3.93
N CYS A 195 -0.29 -13.30 3.55
CA CYS A 195 -1.22 -12.60 4.44
C CYS A 195 -2.44 -13.48 4.78
N LEU A 196 -3.03 -14.14 3.77
CA LEU A 196 -4.17 -15.05 3.97
C LEU A 196 -3.83 -16.22 4.90
N GLU A 197 -2.62 -16.78 4.79
CA GLU A 197 -2.18 -17.91 5.61
C GLU A 197 -1.79 -17.51 7.05
N LEU A 198 -1.14 -16.35 7.22
CA LEU A 198 -0.60 -15.90 8.50
C LEU A 198 -1.64 -15.18 9.36
N ASP A 199 -2.49 -14.35 8.76
CA ASP A 199 -3.57 -13.63 9.43
C ASP A 199 -4.67 -13.24 8.41
N GLN A 200 -5.57 -14.18 8.15
CA GLN A 200 -6.72 -14.00 7.26
C GLN A 200 -7.62 -12.83 7.69
N GLU A 201 -7.76 -12.58 8.99
CA GLU A 201 -8.69 -11.59 9.54
C GLU A 201 -8.19 -10.16 9.36
N TYR A 202 -6.89 -10.00 9.07
CA TYR A 202 -6.23 -8.70 8.95
C TYR A 202 -7.02 -7.72 8.08
N TYR A 203 -7.20 -6.52 8.64
CA TYR A 203 -7.88 -5.39 7.98
C TYR A 203 -9.25 -5.76 7.40
N TYR A 204 -10.07 -6.41 8.23
CA TYR A 204 -11.45 -6.81 7.94
C TYR A 204 -11.53 -7.85 6.81
N TYR A 205 -10.72 -8.90 6.91
CA TYR A 205 -10.58 -9.92 5.86
C TYR A 205 -10.07 -9.32 4.54
N GLY A 206 -9.08 -8.44 4.64
CA GLY A 206 -8.40 -7.82 3.50
C GLY A 206 -7.79 -8.82 2.52
N PRO A 207 -7.13 -9.89 2.96
CA PRO A 207 -6.61 -10.92 2.05
C PRO A 207 -7.70 -11.57 1.19
N ASP A 208 -8.87 -11.88 1.76
CA ASP A 208 -10.02 -12.38 1.00
C ASP A 208 -10.53 -11.35 0.00
N ARG A 209 -10.68 -10.07 0.39
CA ARG A 209 -11.04 -9.03 -0.58
C ARG A 209 -10.08 -8.96 -1.77
N TYR A 210 -8.77 -9.08 -1.51
CA TYR A 210 -7.78 -9.12 -2.58
C TYR A 210 -8.01 -10.32 -3.52
N PHE A 211 -8.19 -11.53 -2.99
CA PHE A 211 -8.40 -12.71 -3.83
C PHE A 211 -9.73 -12.67 -4.58
N GLY A 212 -10.78 -12.08 -3.99
CA GLY A 212 -12.03 -11.75 -4.68
C GLY A 212 -11.76 -10.93 -5.95
N VAL A 213 -11.01 -9.82 -5.81
CA VAL A 213 -10.60 -8.97 -6.94
C VAL A 213 -9.69 -9.72 -7.93
N PHE A 214 -8.69 -10.46 -7.45
CA PHE A 214 -7.76 -11.19 -8.30
C PHE A 214 -8.48 -12.15 -9.25
N TYR A 215 -9.36 -12.99 -8.69
CA TYR A 215 -10.12 -13.97 -9.45
C TYR A 215 -11.21 -13.33 -10.33
N GLY A 216 -11.79 -12.22 -9.87
CA GLY A 216 -12.82 -11.44 -10.57
C GLY A 216 -12.28 -10.57 -11.70
N ARG A 217 -11.03 -10.11 -11.63
CA ARG A 217 -10.45 -9.23 -12.66
C ARG A 217 -9.59 -9.97 -13.68
N ALA A 218 -8.87 -11.01 -13.26
CA ALA A 218 -7.94 -11.70 -14.16
C ALA A 218 -8.69 -12.38 -15.34
N PRO A 219 -8.14 -12.36 -16.57
CA PRO A 219 -8.61 -13.23 -17.64
C PRO A 219 -8.53 -14.71 -17.24
N SER A 220 -9.39 -15.57 -17.80
CA SER A 220 -9.41 -17.01 -17.45
C SER A 220 -8.06 -17.71 -17.65
N PHE A 221 -7.31 -17.35 -18.70
CA PHE A 221 -5.98 -17.90 -18.95
C PHE A 221 -4.90 -17.40 -17.97
N ALA A 222 -5.17 -16.33 -17.22
CA ALA A 222 -4.23 -15.67 -16.31
C ALA A 222 -4.55 -15.90 -14.82
N GLY A 223 -5.51 -16.78 -14.53
CA GLY A 223 -5.93 -17.14 -13.17
C GLY A 223 -7.34 -16.70 -12.80
N GLY A 224 -8.11 -16.12 -13.73
CA GLY A 224 -9.49 -15.72 -13.49
C GLY A 224 -10.41 -16.89 -13.22
N ASP A 225 -11.23 -16.78 -12.16
CA ASP A 225 -12.15 -17.82 -11.70
C ASP A 225 -13.33 -17.17 -10.96
N THR A 226 -14.47 -17.05 -11.63
CA THR A 226 -15.61 -16.30 -11.09
C THR A 226 -16.20 -16.95 -9.83
N ASP A 227 -16.15 -18.27 -9.70
CA ASP A 227 -16.65 -18.98 -8.52
C ASP A 227 -15.77 -18.71 -7.30
N ARG A 228 -14.44 -18.80 -7.47
CA ARG A 228 -13.49 -18.45 -6.41
C ARG A 228 -13.55 -16.98 -6.01
N SER A 229 -13.75 -16.09 -6.99
CA SER A 229 -13.95 -14.66 -6.74
C SER A 229 -15.11 -14.44 -5.78
N ARG A 230 -16.26 -15.06 -6.07
CA ARG A 230 -17.46 -14.99 -5.23
C ARG A 230 -17.19 -15.52 -3.82
N GLU A 231 -16.59 -16.70 -3.69
CA GLU A 231 -16.32 -17.34 -2.39
C GLU A 231 -15.48 -16.45 -1.45
N HIS A 232 -14.44 -15.82 -1.99
CA HIS A 232 -13.59 -14.91 -1.22
C HIS A 232 -14.34 -13.62 -0.81
N PHE A 233 -15.11 -13.01 -1.72
CA PHE A 233 -15.92 -11.84 -1.36
C PHE A 233 -16.99 -12.18 -0.31
N GLU A 234 -17.71 -13.29 -0.49
CA GLU A 234 -18.71 -13.77 0.48
C GLU A 234 -18.08 -14.06 1.85
N THR A 235 -16.81 -14.50 1.88
CA THR A 235 -16.07 -14.69 3.12
C THR A 235 -15.82 -13.37 3.85
N SER A 236 -15.32 -12.35 3.16
CA SER A 236 -15.13 -11.03 3.78
C SER A 236 -16.47 -10.41 4.21
N LEU A 237 -17.53 -10.54 3.41
CA LEU A 237 -18.86 -9.98 3.70
C LEU A 237 -19.54 -10.65 4.89
N ARG A 238 -19.38 -11.95 5.07
CA ARG A 238 -19.96 -12.68 6.20
C ARG A 238 -19.43 -12.17 7.54
N GLU A 239 -18.14 -11.87 7.59
CA GLU A 239 -17.44 -11.49 8.82
C GLU A 239 -17.50 -9.98 9.07
N HIS A 240 -17.40 -9.16 8.02
CA HIS A 240 -17.47 -7.70 8.11
C HIS A 240 -18.39 -7.09 7.04
N PRO A 241 -19.71 -7.30 7.15
CA PRO A 241 -20.68 -6.78 6.17
C PRO A 241 -20.71 -5.24 6.12
N ASN A 242 -20.26 -4.56 7.18
CA ASN A 242 -20.24 -3.10 7.23
C ASN A 242 -18.92 -2.49 6.72
N TYR A 243 -18.02 -3.29 6.14
CA TYR A 243 -16.83 -2.78 5.45
C TYR A 243 -17.14 -2.57 3.96
N PHE A 244 -17.53 -1.36 3.57
CA PHE A 244 -18.14 -1.07 2.27
C PHE A 244 -17.24 -1.38 1.07
N ALA A 245 -15.92 -1.40 1.25
CA ALA A 245 -15.01 -1.71 0.14
C ALA A 245 -15.27 -3.12 -0.43
N THR A 246 -15.67 -4.08 0.41
CA THR A 246 -15.99 -5.43 -0.07
C THR A 246 -17.18 -5.41 -1.03
N HIS A 247 -18.22 -4.63 -0.72
CA HIS A 247 -19.39 -4.47 -1.58
C HIS A 247 -19.02 -3.80 -2.91
N VAL A 248 -18.27 -2.69 -2.86
CA VAL A 248 -17.86 -1.97 -4.08
C VAL A 248 -17.01 -2.86 -4.99
N LEU A 249 -16.05 -3.59 -4.43
CA LEU A 249 -15.19 -4.49 -5.19
C LEU A 249 -15.95 -5.73 -5.72
N MET A 250 -16.89 -6.29 -4.95
CA MET A 250 -17.72 -7.40 -5.44
C MET A 250 -18.61 -6.96 -6.61
N ALA A 251 -19.20 -5.76 -6.55
CA ALA A 251 -19.92 -5.19 -7.68
C ALA A 251 -18.98 -4.97 -8.89
N GLN A 252 -17.84 -4.30 -8.68
CA GLN A 252 -16.94 -3.91 -9.75
C GLN A 252 -16.26 -5.10 -10.44
N ASP A 253 -15.69 -6.03 -9.67
CA ASP A 253 -14.78 -7.05 -10.20
C ASP A 253 -15.46 -8.40 -10.37
N TYR A 254 -16.36 -8.79 -9.48
CA TYR A 254 -17.10 -10.04 -9.62
C TYR A 254 -18.33 -9.87 -10.52
N ALA A 255 -19.25 -8.97 -10.17
CA ALA A 255 -20.56 -8.91 -10.79
C ALA A 255 -20.48 -8.47 -12.26
N VAL A 256 -19.64 -7.49 -12.59
CA VAL A 256 -19.37 -7.09 -13.99
C VAL A 256 -18.81 -8.26 -14.80
N LYS A 257 -17.80 -8.98 -14.29
CA LYS A 257 -17.25 -10.14 -15.02
C LYS A 257 -18.27 -11.26 -15.19
N ALA A 258 -19.10 -11.49 -14.18
CA ALA A 258 -20.17 -12.47 -14.22
C ALA A 258 -21.37 -12.03 -15.10
N GLN A 259 -21.39 -10.77 -15.56
CA GLN A 259 -22.54 -10.13 -16.21
C GLN A 259 -23.82 -10.23 -15.34
N ASP A 260 -23.63 -10.10 -14.02
CA ASP A 260 -24.68 -10.21 -13.01
C ASP A 260 -25.10 -8.83 -12.51
N ARG A 261 -25.95 -8.15 -13.29
CA ARG A 261 -26.46 -6.81 -12.98
C ARG A 261 -27.22 -6.76 -11.65
N ALA A 262 -27.91 -7.83 -11.28
CA ALA A 262 -28.68 -7.88 -10.04
C ALA A 262 -27.76 -7.81 -8.81
N THR A 263 -26.70 -8.61 -8.79
CA THR A 263 -25.69 -8.57 -7.71
C THR A 263 -24.98 -7.22 -7.67
N PHE A 264 -24.65 -6.64 -8.83
CA PHE A 264 -24.08 -5.29 -8.90
C PHE A 264 -24.99 -4.25 -8.22
N ASP A 265 -26.27 -4.19 -8.63
CA ASP A 265 -27.22 -3.22 -8.11
C ASP A 265 -27.46 -3.43 -6.60
N GLU A 266 -27.49 -4.68 -6.12
CA GLU A 266 -27.63 -5.00 -4.70
C GLU A 266 -26.48 -4.38 -3.87
N HIS A 267 -25.23 -4.68 -4.22
CA HIS A 267 -24.08 -4.21 -3.45
C HIS A 267 -23.87 -2.70 -3.56
N ILE A 268 -24.09 -2.10 -4.73
CA ILE A 268 -23.97 -0.65 -4.90
C ILE A 268 -25.07 0.08 -4.14
N ASN A 269 -26.32 -0.39 -4.18
CA ASN A 269 -27.40 0.21 -3.39
C ASN A 269 -27.17 0.06 -1.90
N PHE A 270 -26.64 -1.07 -1.43
CA PHE A 270 -26.27 -1.25 -0.02
C PHE A 270 -25.29 -0.15 0.44
N VAL A 271 -24.26 0.13 -0.36
CA VAL A 271 -23.26 1.17 -0.03
C VAL A 271 -23.88 2.58 -0.10
N LEU A 272 -24.64 2.89 -1.14
CA LEU A 272 -25.19 4.24 -1.34
C LEU A 272 -26.29 4.61 -0.34
N GLN A 273 -27.02 3.63 0.18
CA GLN A 273 -28.11 3.82 1.14
C GLN A 273 -27.69 3.51 2.58
N GLY A 274 -26.55 2.83 2.76
CA GLY A 274 -26.03 2.45 4.06
C GLY A 274 -25.48 3.64 4.85
N ASP A 275 -25.43 3.46 6.17
CA ASP A 275 -24.78 4.40 7.09
C ASP A 275 -23.27 4.09 7.16
N PRO A 276 -22.38 4.98 6.70
CA PRO A 276 -20.93 4.77 6.79
C PRO A 276 -20.44 4.53 8.22
N GLU A 277 -21.17 5.02 9.23
CA GLU A 277 -20.83 4.85 10.65
C GLU A 277 -21.16 3.45 11.20
N ALA A 278 -21.92 2.63 10.47
CA ALA A 278 -22.40 1.33 10.96
C ALA A 278 -21.27 0.33 11.27
N GLY A 279 -20.09 0.53 10.69
CA GLY A 279 -18.86 -0.25 10.98
C GLY A 279 -18.08 0.26 12.19
N GLY A 280 -18.48 1.37 12.80
CA GLY A 280 -17.76 2.05 13.88
C GLY A 280 -16.77 3.12 13.38
N PRO A 281 -16.27 3.96 14.31
CA PRO A 281 -15.51 5.17 13.97
C PRO A 281 -14.17 4.88 13.27
N GLU A 282 -13.57 3.70 13.46
CA GLU A 282 -12.32 3.33 12.79
C GLU A 282 -12.51 2.97 11.31
N ILE A 283 -13.71 2.58 10.88
CA ILE A 283 -13.99 2.21 9.47
C ILE A 283 -14.72 3.34 8.73
N ALA A 284 -15.40 4.21 9.46
CA ALA A 284 -16.26 5.23 8.88
C ALA A 284 -15.56 6.10 7.80
N PRO A 285 -14.29 6.53 7.94
CA PRO A 285 -13.59 7.26 6.88
C PRO A 285 -13.45 6.45 5.58
N GLU A 286 -13.06 5.18 5.69
CA GLU A 286 -13.01 4.25 4.56
C GLU A 286 -14.39 4.08 3.92
N ASN A 287 -15.44 3.86 4.72
CA ASN A 287 -16.80 3.72 4.19
C ASN A 287 -17.29 4.97 3.46
N ARG A 288 -17.02 6.18 3.99
CA ARG A 288 -17.37 7.44 3.31
C ARG A 288 -16.63 7.58 1.97
N CYS A 289 -15.37 7.17 1.92
CA CYS A 289 -14.60 7.08 0.68
C CYS A 289 -15.22 6.08 -0.31
N GLU A 290 -15.67 4.91 0.15
CA GLU A 290 -16.34 3.91 -0.69
C GLU A 290 -17.70 4.36 -1.21
N VAL A 291 -18.46 5.17 -0.45
CA VAL A 291 -19.69 5.80 -0.96
C VAL A 291 -19.39 6.69 -2.16
N ARG A 292 -18.26 7.43 -2.15
CA ARG A 292 -17.85 8.25 -3.32
C ARG A 292 -17.50 7.37 -4.52
N LYS A 293 -16.78 6.27 -4.31
CA LYS A 293 -16.44 5.29 -5.37
C LYS A 293 -17.68 4.61 -5.94
N ALA A 294 -18.63 4.23 -5.08
CA ALA A 294 -19.89 3.60 -5.48
C ALA A 294 -20.75 4.53 -6.35
N ARG A 295 -20.76 5.85 -6.09
CA ARG A 295 -21.47 6.82 -6.93
C ARG A 295 -20.92 6.85 -8.35
N LEU A 296 -19.59 6.95 -8.50
CA LEU A 296 -18.95 6.91 -9.82
C LEU A 296 -19.23 5.60 -10.54
N LEU A 297 -19.12 4.47 -9.83
CA LEU A 297 -19.38 3.16 -10.40
C LEU A 297 -20.85 2.98 -10.82
N GLN A 298 -21.80 3.58 -10.08
CA GLN A 298 -23.21 3.60 -10.46
C GLN A 298 -23.47 4.40 -11.73
N GLU A 299 -22.76 5.51 -11.95
CA GLU A 299 -22.89 6.34 -13.16
C GLU A 299 -22.42 5.59 -14.42
N GLU A 300 -21.45 4.70 -14.27
CA GLU A 300 -20.93 3.85 -15.35
C GLU A 300 -21.73 2.56 -15.56
N ALA A 301 -22.65 2.21 -14.65
CA ALA A 301 -23.27 0.88 -14.57
C ALA A 301 -23.82 0.36 -15.90
N ASP A 302 -24.61 1.16 -16.63
CA ASP A 302 -25.25 0.73 -17.87
C ASP A 302 -24.25 0.41 -19.00
N SER A 303 -23.02 0.93 -18.93
CA SER A 303 -21.95 0.63 -19.88
C SER A 303 -21.17 -0.66 -19.58
N LEU A 304 -21.34 -1.22 -18.37
CA LEU A 304 -20.58 -2.37 -17.88
C LEU A 304 -21.28 -3.71 -18.16
N PHE A 305 -22.54 -3.69 -18.63
CA PHE A 305 -23.36 -4.88 -18.87
C PHE A 305 -23.91 -4.89 -20.31
N GLU A 306 -23.93 -6.08 -20.91
CA GLU A 306 -24.41 -6.35 -22.28
C GLU A 306 -25.89 -6.76 -22.37
#